data_AF-A0A535KXQ1-F1
#
_entry.id   AF-A0A535KXQ1-F1
#
_cell.length_a   1.000
_cell.length_b   1.000
_cell.length_c   1.000
_cell.angle_alpha   90.00
_cell.angle_beta   90.00
_cell.angle_gamma   90.00
#
_symmetry.space_group_name_H-M   'P 1'
#
loop_
_entity.id
_entity.type
_entity.pdbx_description
1 polymer ?
#
loop_
_entity_poly.entity_id
_entity_poly.type
_entity_poly.pdbx_seq_one_letter_code
_entity_poly.pdbx_strand_id
1 'polypeptide(L)'
;MGEYVDHEVSDDPLHVLRHSTAHLLAAAVTELYPDVKYGIGPPVQDGFYYDFAFSSPIAESDLPAIESRMRRIVHEDRPFVQETLTRAEAIDQFRKRGQDYKLELINDKVEGDEVSVYHTGDFLDLCRGPHVASTRDLKAFKLLRLAGAYWRGDEKQPQLTRIYGTSWPAPKDLEEHLKFLEEAEKRDHKRIGKDLKLFMVDERVGAGLPLWLPAGATVRRELERFIVDEELARGYLHVRTPDVARLDLYRQSGHAQLYGENMYPPMKFEDGEELELRPVNCPHHIVIYQSDLRSYRDLPMRIAEIGNNWRYERSGTLIGLNRVRAFALNDAHIFCTPEQLMDEVKGAIELALYFSEVLGIEDWSYRLSSRDNVKEKWLGTEEQWERAQAALADALKAMGQSFEVGVGEAAFYGPKIDFQVKDVHRREFTNSTVQIDFQLPERFGLEYVAEDGSRKRPVMVHRGAAGSMERVFSYLIERYAGAFPTWLHPVQVVVAPLTDSQHDYA
;
A
#
# COMPACT_ATOMS: atom_id res chain seq x y z
N MET A 1 10.85 -5.63 -4.41
CA MET A 1 10.82 -6.95 -3.72
C MET A 1 9.46 -7.19 -3.07
N GLY A 2 8.70 -8.20 -3.53
CA GLY A 2 7.48 -8.62 -2.84
C GLY A 2 7.85 -9.37 -1.57
N GLU A 3 7.43 -8.87 -0.41
CA GLU A 3 7.67 -9.50 0.88
C GLU A 3 7.12 -10.93 0.86
N TYR A 4 8.04 -11.88 0.78
CA TYR A 4 7.78 -13.26 1.11
C TYR A 4 7.79 -13.33 2.63
N VAL A 5 6.66 -12.97 3.26
CA VAL A 5 6.52 -13.10 4.71
C VAL A 5 6.61 -14.59 5.02
N ASP A 6 7.70 -14.99 5.65
CA ASP A 6 7.75 -16.26 6.36
C ASP A 6 6.70 -16.12 7.47
N HIS A 7 5.50 -16.66 7.23
CA HIS A 7 4.42 -16.51 8.18
C HIS A 7 4.83 -17.22 9.47
N GLU A 8 5.11 -16.42 10.49
CA GLU A 8 5.39 -16.91 11.84
C GLU A 8 4.24 -17.80 12.30
N VAL A 9 4.60 -18.90 12.98
CA VAL A 9 3.63 -19.77 13.67
C VAL A 9 2.85 -18.87 14.63
N SER A 10 1.54 -18.76 14.42
CA SER A 10 0.65 -17.94 15.24
C SER A 10 -0.38 -18.81 15.95
N ASP A 11 -0.52 -18.59 17.25
CA ASP A 11 -1.51 -19.26 18.12
C ASP A 11 -2.87 -18.53 18.13
N ASP A 12 -3.05 -17.49 17.31
CA ASP A 12 -4.36 -16.84 17.15
C ASP A 12 -5.38 -17.87 16.59
N PRO A 13 -6.46 -18.18 17.33
CA PRO A 13 -7.48 -19.14 16.88
C PRO A 13 -8.06 -18.84 15.49
N LEU A 14 -8.22 -17.57 15.12
CA LEU A 14 -8.70 -17.19 13.78
C LEU A 14 -7.65 -17.48 12.70
N HIS A 15 -6.39 -17.21 13.00
CA HIS A 15 -5.29 -17.51 12.09
C HIS A 15 -5.21 -19.02 11.81
N VAL A 16 -5.22 -19.85 12.87
CA VAL A 16 -5.22 -21.31 12.77
C VAL A 16 -6.44 -21.84 12.00
N LEU A 17 -7.62 -21.29 12.27
CA LEU A 17 -8.86 -21.64 11.56
C LEU A 17 -8.75 -21.37 10.06
N ARG A 18 -8.30 -20.16 9.68
CA ARG A 18 -8.17 -19.73 8.28
C ARG A 18 -7.10 -20.52 7.54
N HIS A 19 -5.96 -20.76 8.18
CA HIS A 19 -4.88 -21.58 7.65
C HIS A 19 -5.37 -23.02 7.37
N SER A 20 -6.10 -23.60 8.32
CA SER A 20 -6.72 -24.92 8.14
C SER A 20 -7.77 -24.94 7.03
N THR A 21 -8.51 -23.85 6.87
CA THR A 21 -9.49 -23.71 5.77
C THR A 21 -8.80 -23.58 4.41
N ALA A 22 -7.62 -22.98 4.34
CA ALA A 22 -6.80 -22.95 3.13
C ALA A 22 -6.37 -24.38 2.71
N HIS A 23 -5.93 -25.21 3.67
CA HIS A 23 -5.64 -26.62 3.41
C HIS A 23 -6.88 -27.41 2.99
N LEU A 24 -8.04 -27.16 3.61
CA LEU A 24 -9.31 -27.75 3.19
C LEU A 24 -9.65 -27.39 1.73
N LEU A 25 -9.42 -26.13 1.34
CA LEU A 25 -9.59 -25.69 -0.04
C LEU A 25 -8.66 -26.46 -0.99
N ALA A 26 -7.37 -26.56 -0.67
CA ALA A 26 -6.41 -27.28 -1.51
C ALA A 26 -6.73 -28.78 -1.60
N ALA A 27 -7.16 -29.41 -0.51
CA ALA A 27 -7.63 -30.80 -0.51
C ALA A 27 -8.85 -30.97 -1.42
N ALA A 28 -9.84 -30.06 -1.34
CA ALA A 28 -11.03 -30.13 -2.20
C ALA A 28 -10.69 -29.91 -3.68
N VAL A 29 -9.80 -28.97 -3.97
CA VAL A 29 -9.36 -28.67 -5.35
C VAL A 29 -8.58 -29.84 -5.95
N THR A 30 -7.66 -30.45 -5.21
CA THR A 30 -6.86 -31.59 -5.71
C THR A 30 -7.70 -32.84 -5.95
N GLU A 31 -8.81 -33.03 -5.22
CA GLU A 31 -9.76 -34.12 -5.48
C GLU A 31 -10.67 -33.88 -6.69
N LEU A 32 -11.05 -32.62 -6.95
CA LEU A 32 -11.87 -32.26 -8.12
C LEU A 32 -11.03 -32.14 -9.40
N TYR A 33 -9.77 -31.75 -9.27
CA TYR A 33 -8.84 -31.51 -10.37
C TYR A 33 -7.52 -32.25 -10.10
N PRO A 34 -7.43 -33.56 -10.40
CA PRO A 34 -6.27 -34.38 -10.02
C PRO A 34 -4.92 -33.91 -10.60
N ASP A 35 -4.93 -33.24 -11.75
CA ASP A 35 -3.73 -32.73 -12.42
C ASP A 35 -3.31 -31.33 -11.95
N VAL A 36 -4.02 -30.74 -10.99
CA VAL A 36 -3.72 -29.39 -10.49
C VAL A 36 -2.41 -29.37 -9.71
N LYS A 37 -1.61 -28.33 -9.96
CA LYS A 37 -0.43 -28.04 -9.13
C LYS A 37 -0.77 -26.95 -8.14
N TYR A 38 -0.33 -27.08 -6.90
CA TYR A 38 -0.65 -26.11 -5.84
C TYR A 38 0.62 -25.45 -5.29
N GLY A 39 0.54 -24.14 -5.13
CA GLY A 39 1.63 -23.27 -4.73
C GLY A 39 1.59 -22.95 -3.24
N ILE A 40 1.16 -21.74 -2.90
CA ILE A 40 1.10 -21.24 -1.52
C ILE A 40 -0.34 -20.89 -1.13
N GLY A 41 -0.67 -21.05 0.15
CA GLY A 41 -2.00 -20.72 0.66
C GLY A 41 -2.02 -20.22 2.10
N PRO A 42 -1.53 -18.99 2.35
CA PRO A 42 -1.50 -18.44 3.69
C PRO A 42 -2.87 -17.91 4.13
N PRO A 43 -3.11 -17.85 5.46
CA PRO A 43 -4.16 -17.01 6.00
C PRO A 43 -3.86 -15.52 5.76
N VAL A 44 -4.91 -14.71 5.70
CA VAL A 44 -4.86 -13.24 5.62
C VAL A 44 -5.81 -12.63 6.65
N GLN A 45 -5.73 -11.31 6.87
CA GLN A 45 -6.44 -10.59 7.93
C GLN A 45 -7.94 -10.92 8.05
N ASP A 46 -8.64 -11.12 6.94
CA ASP A 46 -10.08 -11.44 6.91
C ASP A 46 -10.40 -12.75 6.17
N GLY A 47 -9.42 -13.63 6.00
CA GLY A 47 -9.66 -14.88 5.27
C GLY A 47 -8.39 -15.66 4.94
N PHE A 48 -8.35 -16.21 3.75
CA PHE A 48 -7.22 -16.97 3.23
C PHE A 48 -7.24 -16.92 1.69
N TYR A 49 -6.13 -17.31 1.08
CA TYR A 49 -6.14 -17.66 -0.33
C TYR A 49 -5.33 -18.93 -0.57
N TYR A 50 -5.45 -19.50 -1.76
CA TYR A 50 -4.56 -20.55 -2.22
C TYR A 50 -4.29 -20.40 -3.73
N ASP A 51 -3.03 -20.52 -4.13
CA ASP A 51 -2.58 -20.42 -5.52
C ASP A 51 -2.50 -21.79 -6.19
N PHE A 52 -3.11 -21.91 -7.37
CA PHE A 52 -3.17 -23.14 -8.16
C PHE A 52 -2.75 -22.91 -9.60
N ALA A 53 -2.02 -23.85 -10.20
CA ALA A 53 -1.87 -23.96 -11.64
C ALA A 53 -2.84 -25.03 -12.15
N PHE A 54 -3.94 -24.59 -12.74
CA PHE A 54 -4.87 -25.47 -13.43
C PHE A 54 -4.40 -25.73 -14.86
N SER A 55 -4.62 -26.95 -15.35
CA SER A 55 -4.42 -27.29 -16.76
C SER A 55 -5.45 -26.61 -17.67
N SER A 56 -6.64 -26.31 -17.14
CA SER A 56 -7.68 -25.53 -17.79
C SER A 56 -8.15 -24.41 -16.85
N PRO A 57 -8.29 -23.15 -17.33
CA PRO A 57 -8.77 -22.06 -16.50
C PRO A 57 -10.13 -22.37 -15.85
N ILE A 58 -10.29 -22.00 -14.59
CA ILE A 58 -11.57 -22.04 -13.89
C ILE A 58 -12.21 -20.64 -13.85
N ALA A 59 -13.53 -20.58 -13.71
CA ALA A 59 -14.30 -19.35 -13.58
C ALA A 59 -14.95 -19.25 -12.19
N GLU A 60 -15.45 -18.06 -11.83
CA GLU A 60 -16.14 -17.87 -10.55
C GLU A 60 -17.38 -18.75 -10.41
N SER A 61 -17.98 -19.18 -11.53
CA SER A 61 -19.08 -20.15 -11.57
C SER A 61 -18.71 -21.55 -11.06
N ASP A 62 -17.41 -21.87 -10.97
CA ASP A 62 -16.91 -23.16 -10.45
C ASP A 62 -16.74 -23.16 -8.93
N LEU A 63 -16.64 -21.98 -8.30
CA LEU A 63 -16.49 -21.84 -6.86
C LEU A 63 -17.57 -22.57 -6.04
N PRO A 64 -18.86 -22.57 -6.42
CA PRO A 64 -19.89 -23.35 -5.72
C PRO A 64 -19.61 -24.85 -5.69
N ALA A 65 -19.02 -25.43 -6.74
CA ALA A 65 -18.69 -26.85 -6.79
C ALA A 65 -17.52 -27.19 -5.86
N ILE A 66 -16.47 -26.35 -5.86
CA ILE A 66 -15.33 -26.47 -4.94
C ILE A 66 -15.80 -26.34 -3.49
N GLU A 67 -16.60 -25.32 -3.19
CA GLU A 67 -17.16 -25.09 -1.85
C GLU A 67 -18.05 -26.27 -1.41
N SER A 68 -18.82 -26.86 -2.33
CA SER A 68 -19.57 -28.09 -2.04
C SER A 68 -18.67 -29.26 -1.70
N ARG A 69 -17.52 -29.42 -2.35
CA ARG A 69 -16.58 -30.51 -2.01
C ARG A 69 -15.89 -30.26 -0.68
N MET A 70 -15.49 -29.02 -0.39
CA MET A 70 -14.98 -28.63 0.93
C MET A 70 -15.96 -29.03 2.04
N ARG A 71 -17.25 -28.73 1.88
CA ARG A 71 -18.30 -29.13 2.85
C ARG A 71 -18.41 -30.65 3.02
N ARG A 72 -18.25 -31.43 1.94
CA ARG A 72 -18.25 -32.90 2.03
C ARG A 72 -17.06 -33.40 2.86
N ILE A 73 -15.87 -32.87 2.62
CA ILE A 73 -14.67 -33.23 3.40
C ILE A 73 -14.86 -32.89 4.89
N VAL A 74 -15.48 -31.75 5.21
CA VAL A 74 -15.84 -31.38 6.60
C VAL A 74 -16.77 -32.42 7.24
N HIS A 75 -17.74 -32.95 6.49
CA HIS A 75 -18.61 -34.03 6.97
C HIS A 75 -17.90 -35.39 7.12
N GLU A 76 -16.79 -35.59 6.43
CA GLU A 76 -15.96 -36.79 6.55
C GLU A 76 -15.06 -36.77 7.81
N ASP A 77 -15.00 -35.65 8.55
CA ASP A 77 -14.29 -35.51 9.84
C ASP A 77 -12.81 -35.93 9.75
N ARG A 78 -12.14 -35.52 8.67
CA ARG A 78 -10.73 -35.86 8.43
C ARG A 78 -9.81 -35.12 9.43
N PRO A 79 -8.87 -35.81 10.09
CA PRO A 79 -7.87 -35.18 10.95
C PRO A 79 -6.81 -34.46 10.12
N PHE A 80 -6.25 -33.38 10.69
CA PHE A 80 -5.00 -32.80 10.21
C PHE A 80 -3.83 -33.51 10.91
N VAL A 81 -3.07 -34.31 10.16
CA VAL A 81 -1.97 -35.11 10.73
C VAL A 81 -0.64 -34.49 10.33
N GLN A 82 0.11 -34.02 11.32
CA GLN A 82 1.48 -33.55 11.12
C GLN A 82 2.42 -34.74 11.05
N GLU A 83 3.32 -34.72 10.08
CA GLU A 83 4.42 -35.66 9.94
C GLU A 83 5.72 -34.89 9.70
N THR A 84 6.83 -35.40 10.24
CA THR A 84 8.17 -34.91 9.94
C THR A 84 8.84 -35.91 9.04
N LEU A 85 9.13 -35.51 7.81
CA LEU A 85 9.83 -36.31 6.81
C LEU A 85 11.27 -35.84 6.67
N THR A 86 12.16 -36.72 6.22
CA THR A 86 13.46 -36.27 5.73
C THR A 86 13.29 -35.45 4.45
N ARG A 87 14.24 -34.58 4.14
CA ARG A 87 14.22 -33.78 2.91
C ARG A 87 14.14 -34.67 1.67
N ALA A 88 14.85 -35.80 1.67
CA ALA A 88 14.81 -36.77 0.58
C ALA A 88 13.43 -37.41 0.39
N GLU A 89 12.77 -37.81 1.49
CA GLU A 89 11.42 -38.39 1.47
C GLU A 89 10.37 -37.38 1.02
N ALA A 90 10.43 -36.14 1.53
CA ALA A 90 9.53 -35.07 1.12
C ALA A 90 9.65 -34.79 -0.39
N ILE A 91 10.89 -34.68 -0.91
CA ILE A 91 11.13 -34.51 -2.35
C ILE A 91 10.55 -35.67 -3.16
N ASP A 92 10.73 -36.91 -2.71
CA ASP A 92 10.19 -38.08 -3.41
C ASP A 92 8.64 -38.08 -3.41
N GLN A 93 8.01 -37.76 -2.28
CA GLN A 93 6.55 -37.67 -2.16
C GLN A 93 5.95 -36.60 -3.08
N PHE A 94 6.48 -35.37 -3.06
CA PHE A 94 5.97 -34.30 -3.93
C PHE A 94 6.28 -34.53 -5.41
N ARG A 95 7.40 -35.20 -5.74
CA ARG A 95 7.71 -35.60 -7.12
C ARG A 95 6.74 -36.65 -7.63
N LYS A 96 6.40 -37.67 -6.83
CA LYS A 96 5.39 -38.68 -7.18
C LYS A 96 4.00 -38.07 -7.42
N ARG A 97 3.70 -36.96 -6.75
CA ARG A 97 2.45 -36.20 -6.86
C ARG A 97 2.48 -35.11 -7.95
N GLY A 98 3.59 -34.94 -8.66
CA GLY A 98 3.74 -33.93 -9.72
C GLY A 98 3.73 -32.47 -9.23
N GLN A 99 4.09 -32.22 -7.98
CA GLN A 99 3.95 -30.92 -7.32
C GLN A 99 5.26 -30.11 -7.37
N ASP A 100 5.60 -29.63 -8.56
CA ASP A 100 6.87 -28.93 -8.83
C ASP A 100 7.07 -27.69 -7.95
N TYR A 101 6.02 -26.90 -7.69
CA TYR A 101 6.09 -25.72 -6.82
C TYR A 101 6.52 -26.06 -5.39
N LYS A 102 6.10 -27.22 -4.86
CA LYS A 102 6.50 -27.67 -3.53
C LYS A 102 7.97 -28.13 -3.51
N LEU A 103 8.45 -28.73 -4.59
CA LEU A 103 9.86 -29.09 -4.74
C LEU A 103 10.76 -27.86 -4.73
N GLU A 104 10.35 -26.78 -5.41
CA GLU A 104 11.04 -25.49 -5.34
C GLU A 104 11.07 -24.92 -3.92
N LEU A 105 9.93 -24.93 -3.21
CA LEU A 105 9.86 -24.44 -1.83
C LEU A 105 10.77 -25.22 -0.88
N ILE A 106 10.83 -26.55 -1.01
CA ILE A 106 11.74 -27.38 -0.22
C ILE A 106 13.19 -26.99 -0.50
N ASN A 107 13.54 -26.78 -1.77
CA ASN A 107 14.92 -26.47 -2.13
C ASN A 107 15.40 -25.14 -1.56
N ASP A 108 14.50 -24.16 -1.49
CA ASP A 108 14.85 -22.78 -1.16
C ASP A 108 14.68 -22.45 0.33
N LYS A 109 13.68 -23.05 0.99
CA LYS A 109 13.26 -22.63 2.34
C LYS A 109 13.57 -23.64 3.44
N VAL A 110 13.80 -24.90 3.11
CA VAL A 110 14.12 -25.91 4.12
C VAL A 110 15.63 -25.89 4.36
N GLU A 111 16.00 -25.33 5.50
CA GLU A 111 17.33 -25.47 6.08
C GLU A 111 17.38 -26.75 6.93
N GLY A 112 18.38 -27.60 6.68
CA GLY A 112 18.50 -28.89 7.36
C GLY A 112 17.82 -30.05 6.62
N ASP A 113 17.68 -31.17 7.32
CA ASP A 113 17.19 -32.45 6.76
C ASP A 113 15.75 -32.78 7.16
N GLU A 114 15.13 -32.03 8.09
CA GLU A 114 13.77 -32.27 8.55
C GLU A 114 12.76 -31.33 7.85
N VAL A 115 11.69 -31.91 7.32
CA VAL A 115 10.61 -31.21 6.62
C VAL A 115 9.29 -31.53 7.29
N SER A 116 8.61 -30.51 7.83
CA SER A 116 7.26 -30.67 8.35
C SER A 116 6.24 -30.66 7.21
N VAL A 117 5.37 -31.66 7.20
CA VAL A 117 4.26 -31.79 6.26
C VAL A 117 2.96 -32.09 7.01
N TYR A 118 1.84 -31.74 6.38
CA TYR A 118 0.51 -32.02 6.90
C TYR A 118 -0.33 -32.83 5.92
N HIS A 119 -1.00 -33.84 6.44
CA HIS A 119 -1.97 -34.65 5.72
C HIS A 119 -3.41 -34.20 6.03
N THR A 120 -4.25 -34.17 5.00
CA THR A 120 -5.70 -33.98 5.11
C THR A 120 -6.41 -35.03 4.25
N GLY A 121 -6.44 -36.27 4.75
CA GLY A 121 -6.72 -37.44 3.91
C GLY A 121 -5.57 -37.68 2.93
N ASP A 122 -5.89 -37.81 1.64
CA ASP A 122 -4.88 -38.06 0.60
C ASP A 122 -4.07 -36.81 0.21
N PHE A 123 -4.57 -35.62 0.56
CA PHE A 123 -3.87 -34.36 0.34
C PHE A 123 -2.68 -34.22 1.28
N LEU A 124 -1.54 -33.79 0.72
CA LEU A 124 -0.27 -33.59 1.43
C LEU A 124 0.26 -32.19 1.14
N ASP A 125 0.62 -31.45 2.18
CA ASP A 125 1.15 -30.10 2.03
C ASP A 125 2.42 -29.84 2.86
N LEU A 126 3.29 -28.98 2.32
CA LEU A 126 4.45 -28.45 3.02
C LEU A 126 4.00 -27.31 3.93
N CYS A 127 3.96 -27.56 5.23
CA CYS A 127 3.41 -26.62 6.20
C CYS A 127 4.00 -26.88 7.60
N ARG A 128 4.23 -25.80 8.37
CA ARG A 128 4.72 -25.87 9.76
C ARG A 128 3.60 -25.91 10.80
N GLY A 129 2.36 -25.59 10.42
CA GLY A 129 1.23 -25.48 11.33
C GLY A 129 1.18 -24.15 12.11
N PRO A 130 0.31 -24.04 13.13
CA PRO A 130 -0.60 -25.09 13.61
C PRO A 130 -1.84 -25.24 12.72
N HIS A 131 -2.57 -26.34 12.91
CA HIS A 131 -3.89 -26.59 12.32
C HIS A 131 -4.92 -26.93 13.41
N VAL A 132 -6.21 -26.79 13.08
CA VAL A 132 -7.29 -27.33 13.92
C VAL A 132 -7.21 -28.86 13.95
N ALA A 133 -7.83 -29.50 14.95
CA ALA A 133 -7.72 -30.95 15.12
C ALA A 133 -8.37 -31.73 13.97
N SER A 134 -9.54 -31.28 13.50
CA SER A 134 -10.27 -31.91 12.41
C SER A 134 -10.90 -30.90 11.47
N THR A 135 -11.06 -31.30 10.20
CA THR A 135 -11.88 -30.59 9.22
C THR A 135 -13.30 -30.30 9.72
N ARG A 136 -13.86 -31.10 10.64
CA ARG A 136 -15.18 -30.85 11.26
C ARG A 136 -15.28 -29.52 12.02
N ASP A 137 -14.15 -28.98 12.48
CA ASP A 137 -14.11 -27.69 13.17
C ASP A 137 -14.29 -26.50 12.22
N LEU A 138 -14.15 -26.73 10.91
CA LEU A 138 -14.28 -25.71 9.84
C LEU A 138 -15.74 -25.54 9.42
N LYS A 139 -16.54 -24.92 10.27
CA LYS A 139 -18.01 -24.87 10.11
C LYS A 139 -18.53 -23.73 9.24
N ALA A 140 -17.84 -22.59 9.21
CA ALA A 140 -18.32 -21.39 8.55
C ALA A 140 -17.24 -20.78 7.64
N PHE A 141 -17.32 -21.12 6.36
CA PHE A 141 -16.44 -20.58 5.33
C PHE A 141 -17.20 -20.25 4.04
N LYS A 142 -16.63 -19.34 3.24
CA LYS A 142 -17.14 -18.94 1.93
C LYS A 142 -15.99 -18.68 0.97
N LEU A 143 -16.07 -19.19 -0.26
CA LEU A 143 -15.19 -18.78 -1.35
C LEU A 143 -15.71 -17.47 -1.96
N LEU A 144 -14.83 -16.50 -2.16
CA LEU A 144 -15.20 -15.12 -2.49
C LEU A 144 -15.00 -14.80 -3.97
N ARG A 145 -13.78 -14.94 -4.49
CA ARG A 145 -13.41 -14.52 -5.85
C ARG A 145 -12.14 -15.21 -6.34
N LEU A 146 -11.92 -15.12 -7.65
CA LEU A 146 -10.67 -15.50 -8.29
C LEU A 146 -9.77 -14.28 -8.52
N ALA A 147 -8.46 -14.49 -8.54
CA ALA A 147 -7.48 -13.50 -8.99
C ALA A 147 -6.32 -14.19 -9.72
N GLY A 148 -5.65 -13.45 -10.60
CA GLY A 148 -4.37 -13.88 -11.15
C GLY A 148 -3.24 -13.58 -10.16
N ALA A 149 -2.36 -14.55 -9.95
CA ALA A 149 -1.09 -14.37 -9.23
C ALA A 149 0.05 -14.85 -10.12
N TYR A 150 1.26 -14.36 -9.89
CA TYR A 150 2.45 -14.92 -10.51
C TYR A 150 3.25 -15.67 -9.45
N TRP A 151 3.86 -16.79 -9.82
CA TRP A 151 4.70 -17.53 -8.89
C TRP A 151 5.81 -16.62 -8.33
N ARG A 152 5.94 -16.58 -7.00
CA ARG A 152 6.83 -15.66 -6.24
C ARG A 152 6.62 -14.17 -6.50
N GLY A 153 5.49 -13.79 -7.09
CA GLY A 153 5.24 -12.42 -7.51
C GLY A 153 6.18 -11.94 -8.62
N ASP A 154 6.80 -12.85 -9.38
CA ASP A 154 7.62 -12.52 -10.56
C ASP A 154 6.80 -12.72 -11.83
N GLU A 155 6.51 -11.63 -12.53
CA GLU A 155 5.74 -11.60 -13.77
C GLU A 155 6.38 -12.38 -14.94
N LYS A 156 7.64 -12.79 -14.81
CA LYS A 156 8.32 -13.70 -15.74
C LYS A 156 8.04 -15.19 -15.47
N GLN A 157 7.45 -15.50 -14.33
CA GLN A 157 7.12 -16.87 -13.91
C GLN A 157 5.70 -17.26 -14.34
N PRO A 158 5.36 -18.57 -14.28
CA PRO A 158 4.00 -19.02 -14.61
C PRO A 158 2.92 -18.29 -13.81
N GLN A 159 1.84 -17.94 -14.51
CA GLN A 159 0.64 -17.36 -13.90
C GLN A 159 -0.17 -18.46 -13.21
N LEU A 160 -0.54 -18.20 -11.95
CA LEU A 160 -1.37 -19.03 -11.10
C LEU A 160 -2.76 -18.41 -10.94
N THR A 161 -3.75 -19.25 -10.68
CA THR A 161 -5.08 -18.86 -10.26
C THR A 161 -5.14 -18.87 -8.74
N ARG A 162 -5.33 -17.69 -8.15
CA ARG A 162 -5.54 -17.49 -6.73
C ARG A 162 -7.02 -17.57 -6.40
N ILE A 163 -7.41 -18.47 -5.51
CA ILE A 163 -8.77 -18.56 -4.98
C ILE A 163 -8.79 -17.89 -3.61
N TYR A 164 -9.58 -16.82 -3.45
CA TYR A 164 -9.79 -16.16 -2.16
C TYR A 164 -11.00 -16.76 -1.43
N GLY A 165 -10.87 -16.95 -0.12
CA GLY A 165 -11.95 -17.36 0.76
C GLY A 165 -11.87 -16.69 2.13
N THR A 166 -12.92 -16.85 2.92
CA THR A 166 -12.98 -16.40 4.31
C THR A 166 -13.51 -17.51 5.20
N SER A 167 -13.09 -17.51 6.47
CA SER A 167 -13.45 -18.53 7.47
C SER A 167 -13.60 -17.88 8.83
N TRP A 168 -14.65 -18.27 9.55
CA TRP A 168 -15.05 -17.69 10.82
C TRP A 168 -15.47 -18.77 11.84
N PRO A 169 -15.36 -18.49 13.16
CA PRO A 169 -15.65 -19.48 14.19
C PRO A 169 -17.12 -19.93 14.20
N ALA A 170 -18.06 -19.02 13.92
CA ALA A 170 -19.48 -19.33 13.84
C ALA A 170 -20.13 -18.87 12.51
N PRO A 171 -21.22 -19.52 12.07
CA PRO A 171 -21.98 -19.10 10.89
C PRO A 171 -22.49 -17.66 10.97
N LYS A 172 -22.82 -17.19 12.18
CA LYS A 172 -23.25 -15.81 12.42
C LYS A 172 -22.16 -14.79 12.07
N ASP A 173 -20.92 -15.06 12.47
CA ASP A 173 -19.78 -14.17 12.20
C ASP A 173 -19.49 -14.10 10.69
N LEU A 174 -19.63 -15.23 9.98
CA LEU A 174 -19.53 -15.27 8.52
C LEU A 174 -20.63 -14.44 7.87
N GLU A 175 -21.88 -14.57 8.32
CA GLU A 175 -23.00 -13.77 7.78
C GLU A 175 -22.78 -12.27 8.02
N GLU A 176 -22.36 -11.88 9.22
CA GLU A 176 -22.00 -10.49 9.54
C GLU A 176 -20.87 -9.98 8.65
N HIS A 177 -19.83 -10.78 8.40
CA HIS A 177 -18.73 -10.41 7.52
C HIS A 177 -19.16 -10.28 6.05
N LEU A 178 -19.98 -11.20 5.54
CA LEU A 178 -20.49 -11.13 4.17
C LEU A 178 -21.39 -9.90 3.97
N LYS A 179 -22.22 -9.57 4.97
CA LYS A 179 -23.01 -8.34 4.97
C LYS A 179 -22.13 -7.09 4.98
N PHE A 180 -21.04 -7.11 5.75
CA PHE A 180 -20.04 -6.04 5.73
C PHE A 180 -19.42 -5.87 4.34
N LEU A 181 -19.00 -6.95 3.68
CA LEU A 181 -18.44 -6.90 2.32
C LEU A 181 -19.44 -6.35 1.30
N GLU A 182 -20.72 -6.71 1.41
CA GLU A 182 -21.77 -6.17 0.53
C GLU A 182 -21.95 -4.66 0.70
N GLU A 183 -21.93 -4.17 1.95
CA GLU A 183 -22.01 -2.74 2.24
C GLU A 183 -20.73 -1.98 1.83
N ALA A 184 -19.56 -2.60 1.94
CA ALA A 184 -18.28 -2.05 1.48
C ALA A 184 -18.26 -1.92 -0.06
N GLU A 185 -18.68 -2.96 -0.78
CA GLU A 185 -18.81 -2.92 -2.25
C GLU A 185 -19.80 -1.84 -2.69
N LYS A 186 -20.83 -1.57 -1.88
CA LYS A 186 -21.77 -0.49 -2.16
C LYS A 186 -21.12 0.90 -2.14
N ARG A 187 -20.06 1.04 -1.37
CA ARG A 187 -19.32 2.28 -1.15
C ARG A 187 -18.03 2.37 -1.96
N ASP A 188 -17.67 1.34 -2.72
CA ASP A 188 -16.43 1.31 -3.48
C ASP A 188 -16.34 2.50 -4.46
N HIS A 189 -15.26 3.28 -4.34
CA HIS A 189 -15.03 4.45 -5.17
C HIS A 189 -14.97 4.17 -6.67
N LYS A 190 -14.59 2.96 -7.09
CA LYS A 190 -14.60 2.58 -8.52
C LYS A 190 -16.03 2.57 -9.06
N ARG A 191 -16.97 2.04 -8.27
CA ARG A 191 -18.37 1.93 -8.65
C ARG A 191 -19.04 3.30 -8.61
N ILE A 192 -18.95 3.97 -7.48
CA ILE A 192 -19.54 5.30 -7.31
C ILE A 192 -18.90 6.33 -8.25
N GLY A 193 -17.59 6.28 -8.43
CA GLY A 193 -16.86 7.16 -9.34
C GLY A 193 -17.32 7.03 -10.79
N LYS A 194 -17.69 5.80 -11.21
CA LYS A 194 -18.29 5.56 -12.52
C LYS A 194 -19.74 6.08 -12.58
N ASP A 195 -20.56 5.77 -11.58
CA ASP A 195 -21.98 6.14 -11.54
C ASP A 195 -22.16 7.67 -11.51
N LEU A 196 -21.32 8.37 -10.74
CA LEU A 196 -21.30 9.82 -10.63
C LEU A 196 -20.42 10.52 -11.68
N LYS A 197 -19.81 9.77 -12.61
CA LYS A 197 -18.93 10.30 -13.67
C LYS A 197 -17.84 11.23 -13.11
N LEU A 198 -17.15 10.79 -12.05
CA LEU A 198 -16.07 11.52 -11.39
C LEU A 198 -14.73 11.29 -12.09
N PHE A 199 -14.45 10.05 -12.46
CA PHE A 199 -13.24 9.66 -13.18
C PHE A 199 -13.53 8.42 -14.04
N MET A 200 -12.61 8.12 -14.95
CA MET A 200 -12.60 6.87 -15.70
C MET A 200 -11.19 6.34 -15.89
N VAL A 201 -11.08 5.06 -16.17
CA VAL A 201 -9.83 4.42 -16.62
C VAL A 201 -10.09 3.87 -18.01
N ASP A 202 -9.17 4.12 -18.94
CA ASP A 202 -9.26 3.66 -20.32
C ASP A 202 -8.02 2.83 -20.64
N GLU A 203 -8.23 1.64 -21.22
CA GLU A 203 -7.16 0.71 -21.55
C GLU A 203 -6.13 1.31 -22.53
N ARG A 204 -6.59 2.17 -23.45
CA ARG A 204 -5.71 2.83 -24.44
C ARG A 204 -4.82 3.89 -23.79
N VAL A 205 -5.28 4.50 -22.70
CA VAL A 205 -4.49 5.46 -21.91
C VAL A 205 -3.49 4.70 -21.05
N GLY A 206 -3.91 3.60 -20.45
CA GLY A 206 -3.06 2.69 -19.69
C GLY A 206 -3.51 2.50 -18.25
N ALA A 207 -3.19 1.33 -17.68
CA ALA A 207 -3.56 0.98 -16.32
C ALA A 207 -2.88 1.90 -15.29
N GLY A 208 -3.65 2.35 -14.30
CA GLY A 208 -3.15 3.23 -13.22
C GLY A 208 -2.98 4.68 -13.64
N LEU A 209 -3.56 5.10 -14.77
CA LEU A 209 -3.55 6.46 -15.29
C LEU A 209 -5.00 6.98 -15.37
N PRO A 210 -5.59 7.42 -14.24
CA PRO A 210 -6.99 7.83 -14.21
C PRO A 210 -7.23 9.13 -15.00
N LEU A 211 -8.34 9.18 -15.73
CA LEU A 211 -8.85 10.37 -16.39
C LEU A 211 -9.90 11.04 -15.50
N TRP A 212 -9.64 12.28 -15.10
CA TRP A 212 -10.57 13.08 -14.32
C TRP A 212 -11.68 13.65 -15.21
N LEU A 213 -12.93 13.32 -14.90
CA LEU A 213 -14.10 13.86 -15.58
C LEU A 213 -14.53 15.19 -14.93
N PRO A 214 -15.37 16.02 -15.56
CA PRO A 214 -15.66 17.38 -15.08
C PRO A 214 -16.09 17.47 -13.61
N ALA A 215 -16.94 16.54 -13.16
CA ALA A 215 -17.40 16.49 -11.77
C ALA A 215 -16.25 16.15 -10.80
N GLY A 216 -15.43 15.15 -11.12
CA GLY A 216 -14.29 14.79 -10.27
C GLY A 216 -13.18 15.83 -10.30
N ALA A 217 -12.90 16.41 -11.46
CA ALA A 217 -11.95 17.52 -11.59
C ALA A 217 -12.38 18.76 -10.77
N THR A 218 -13.68 19.00 -10.62
CA THR A 218 -14.20 20.08 -9.77
C THR A 218 -13.88 19.81 -8.30
N VAL A 219 -14.24 18.63 -7.78
CA VAL A 219 -13.93 18.24 -6.40
C VAL A 219 -12.41 18.30 -6.16
N ARG A 220 -11.60 17.79 -7.09
CA ARG A 220 -10.14 17.83 -7.02
C ARG A 220 -9.61 19.27 -6.95
N ARG A 221 -10.13 20.17 -7.77
CA ARG A 221 -9.73 21.59 -7.78
C ARG A 221 -10.02 22.27 -6.45
N GLU A 222 -11.18 22.00 -5.84
CA GLU A 222 -11.52 22.58 -4.54
C GLU A 222 -10.62 22.03 -3.42
N LEU A 223 -10.25 20.75 -3.47
CA LEU A 223 -9.25 20.16 -2.55
C LEU A 223 -7.86 20.79 -2.73
N GLU A 224 -7.39 20.91 -3.98
CA GLU A 224 -6.10 21.51 -4.31
C GLU A 224 -6.03 22.98 -3.85
N ARG A 225 -7.09 23.77 -4.10
CA ARG A 225 -7.18 25.16 -3.63
C ARG A 225 -7.14 25.24 -2.11
N PHE A 226 -7.95 24.43 -1.44
CA PHE A 226 -8.01 24.43 0.01
C PHE A 226 -6.64 24.17 0.64
N ILE A 227 -5.94 23.11 0.21
CA ILE A 227 -4.63 22.81 0.82
C ILE A 227 -3.59 23.88 0.48
N VAL A 228 -3.57 24.40 -0.76
CA VAL A 228 -2.64 25.47 -1.17
C VAL A 228 -2.88 26.75 -0.35
N ASP A 229 -4.13 27.16 -0.14
CA ASP A 229 -4.45 28.35 0.63
C ASP A 229 -4.03 28.19 2.10
N GLU A 230 -4.23 27.01 2.69
CA GLU A 230 -3.78 26.69 4.06
C GLU A 230 -2.25 26.64 4.18
N GLU A 231 -1.56 26.14 3.15
CA GLU A 231 -0.10 26.13 3.05
C GLU A 231 0.46 27.55 2.95
N LEU A 232 -0.10 28.39 2.08
CA LEU A 232 0.29 29.80 1.94
C LEU A 232 0.09 30.56 3.26
N ALA A 233 -1.04 30.35 3.94
CA ALA A 233 -1.32 30.96 5.24
C ALA A 233 -0.31 30.55 6.33
N ARG A 234 0.31 29.37 6.21
CA ARG A 234 1.37 28.86 7.11
C ARG A 234 2.79 29.18 6.62
N GLY A 235 2.91 30.04 5.61
CA GLY A 235 4.21 30.51 5.10
C GLY A 235 4.95 29.49 4.24
N TYR A 236 4.23 28.55 3.62
CA TYR A 236 4.82 27.72 2.56
C TYR A 236 4.99 28.53 1.28
N LEU A 237 6.08 28.26 0.58
CA LEU A 237 6.45 28.85 -0.70
C LEU A 237 6.09 27.86 -1.79
N HIS A 238 4.99 28.14 -2.50
CA HIS A 238 4.56 27.29 -3.60
C HIS A 238 5.44 27.46 -4.83
N VAL A 239 5.88 26.33 -5.38
CA VAL A 239 6.72 26.25 -6.57
C VAL A 239 6.08 25.32 -7.61
N ARG A 240 6.63 25.33 -8.82
CA ARG A 240 6.33 24.35 -9.86
C ARG A 240 7.64 23.89 -10.47
N THR A 241 7.94 22.62 -10.34
CA THR A 241 9.15 22.03 -10.92
C THR A 241 8.81 21.10 -12.09
N PRO A 242 9.75 20.84 -13.02
CA PRO A 242 9.51 19.91 -14.13
C PRO A 242 9.11 18.50 -13.67
N ASP A 243 8.32 17.83 -14.50
CA ASP A 243 7.89 16.45 -14.27
C ASP A 243 8.94 15.40 -14.71
N VAL A 244 9.98 15.86 -15.40
CA VAL A 244 11.11 15.07 -15.90
C VAL A 244 12.43 15.70 -15.49
N ALA A 245 13.43 14.88 -15.21
CA ALA A 245 14.79 15.33 -14.95
C ALA A 245 15.82 14.36 -15.50
N ARG A 246 17.08 14.82 -15.60
CA ARG A 246 18.21 13.94 -15.90
C ARG A 246 18.32 12.85 -14.84
N LEU A 247 18.53 11.61 -15.28
CA LEU A 247 18.71 10.45 -14.40
C LEU A 247 19.84 10.66 -13.37
N ASP A 248 20.85 11.47 -13.71
CA ASP A 248 21.93 11.86 -12.80
C ASP A 248 21.43 12.53 -11.51
N LEU A 249 20.32 13.28 -11.55
CA LEU A 249 19.71 13.89 -10.37
C LEU A 249 19.21 12.80 -9.40
N TYR A 250 18.63 11.72 -9.94
CA TYR A 250 18.17 10.58 -9.15
C TYR A 250 19.31 9.68 -8.69
N ARG A 251 20.40 9.59 -9.47
CA ARG A 251 21.65 8.93 -9.03
C ARG A 251 22.31 9.68 -7.88
N GLN A 252 22.35 11.01 -7.94
CA GLN A 252 22.90 11.84 -6.87
C GLN A 252 22.06 11.69 -5.59
N SER A 253 20.74 11.77 -5.69
CA SER A 253 19.85 11.60 -4.54
C SER A 253 19.79 10.17 -3.97
N GLY A 254 20.19 9.15 -4.73
CA GLY A 254 20.13 7.75 -4.31
C GLY A 254 18.87 7.01 -4.77
N HIS A 255 17.90 7.70 -5.37
CA HIS A 255 16.65 7.12 -5.86
C HIS A 255 16.88 6.12 -6.99
N ALA A 256 17.80 6.39 -7.92
CA ALA A 256 18.07 5.46 -9.02
C ALA A 256 18.56 4.09 -8.54
N GLN A 257 19.29 4.05 -7.40
CA GLN A 257 19.86 2.83 -6.84
C GLN A 257 18.88 2.11 -5.91
N LEU A 258 18.19 2.85 -5.05
CA LEU A 258 17.36 2.28 -3.96
C LEU A 258 15.86 2.24 -4.29
N TYR A 259 15.44 2.97 -5.32
CA TYR A 259 14.05 3.06 -5.76
C TYR A 259 13.86 2.73 -7.26
N GLY A 260 14.94 2.41 -7.97
CA GLY A 260 14.93 2.20 -9.43
C GLY A 260 13.94 1.15 -9.94
N GLU A 261 13.65 0.09 -9.16
CA GLU A 261 12.63 -0.91 -9.53
C GLU A 261 11.21 -0.32 -9.66
N ASN A 262 10.95 0.80 -8.96
CA ASN A 262 9.65 1.48 -8.95
C ASN A 262 9.68 2.77 -9.79
N MET A 263 10.74 3.02 -10.55
CA MET A 263 10.85 4.17 -11.44
C MET A 263 10.50 3.75 -12.86
N TYR A 264 9.94 4.68 -13.64
CA TYR A 264 9.70 4.43 -15.05
C TYR A 264 11.02 4.32 -15.80
N PRO A 265 11.16 3.46 -16.82
CA PRO A 265 12.38 3.37 -17.60
C PRO A 265 12.79 4.75 -18.16
N PRO A 266 14.09 5.12 -18.08
CA PRO A 266 14.55 6.41 -18.58
C PRO A 266 14.42 6.48 -20.10
N MET A 267 14.00 7.65 -20.59
CA MET A 267 14.02 8.05 -21.99
C MET A 267 15.46 8.36 -22.40
N LYS A 268 15.98 7.65 -23.39
CA LYS A 268 17.36 7.79 -23.87
C LYS A 268 17.39 8.58 -25.17
N PHE A 269 18.20 9.63 -25.21
CA PHE A 269 18.45 10.45 -26.38
C PHE A 269 19.72 10.00 -27.12
N GLU A 270 19.84 10.37 -28.40
CA GLU A 270 20.96 9.95 -29.27
C GLU A 270 22.33 10.47 -28.79
N ASP A 271 22.35 11.59 -28.08
CA ASP A 271 23.54 12.21 -27.49
C ASP A 271 23.98 11.58 -26.16
N GLY A 272 23.26 10.55 -25.70
CA GLY A 272 23.53 9.85 -24.45
C GLY A 272 22.84 10.48 -23.23
N GLU A 273 22.05 11.54 -23.39
CA GLU A 273 21.24 12.06 -22.29
C GLU A 273 20.14 11.05 -21.91
N GLU A 274 19.97 10.83 -20.60
CA GLU A 274 18.91 10.00 -20.03
C GLU A 274 18.00 10.88 -19.18
N LEU A 275 16.74 11.05 -19.61
CA LEU A 275 15.70 11.74 -18.86
C LEU A 275 14.72 10.74 -18.26
N GLU A 276 14.18 11.04 -17.10
CA GLU A 276 13.27 10.14 -16.40
C GLU A 276 12.12 10.93 -15.76
N LEU A 277 10.92 10.34 -15.79
CA LEU A 277 9.76 10.86 -15.08
C LEU A 277 10.02 10.79 -13.58
N ARG A 278 9.74 11.89 -12.87
CA ARG A 278 10.04 11.96 -11.45
C ARG A 278 9.17 11.00 -10.63
N PRO A 279 9.76 10.17 -9.75
CA PRO A 279 8.99 9.36 -8.81
C PRO A 279 8.65 10.11 -7.51
N VAL A 280 9.36 11.21 -7.25
CA VAL A 280 9.27 12.09 -6.07
C VAL A 280 9.72 13.52 -6.43
N ASN A 281 9.28 14.52 -5.65
CA ASN A 281 9.66 15.92 -5.90
C ASN A 281 10.95 16.35 -5.18
N CYS A 282 11.42 15.63 -4.14
CA CYS A 282 12.53 16.07 -3.28
C CYS A 282 13.77 16.59 -4.02
N PRO A 283 14.33 15.92 -5.05
CA PRO A 283 15.54 16.40 -5.70
C PRO A 283 15.35 17.75 -6.39
N HIS A 284 14.13 18.04 -6.90
CA HIS A 284 13.84 19.32 -7.53
C HIS A 284 13.72 20.45 -6.51
N HIS A 285 13.07 20.20 -5.37
CA HIS A 285 12.96 21.19 -4.29
C HIS A 285 14.32 21.52 -3.69
N ILE A 286 15.23 20.53 -3.64
CA ILE A 286 16.62 20.74 -3.24
C ILE A 286 17.35 21.68 -4.21
N VAL A 287 17.18 21.49 -5.53
CA VAL A 287 17.76 22.41 -6.53
C VAL A 287 17.21 23.84 -6.35
N ILE A 288 15.93 23.99 -6.01
CA ILE A 288 15.36 25.32 -5.67
C ILE A 288 16.02 25.89 -4.41
N TYR A 289 16.19 25.09 -3.36
CA TYR A 289 16.89 25.56 -2.15
C TYR A 289 18.28 26.11 -2.50
N GLN A 290 19.00 25.42 -3.41
CA GLN A 290 20.34 25.80 -3.90
C GLN A 290 20.39 27.01 -4.84
N SER A 291 19.24 27.60 -5.23
CA SER A 291 19.22 28.76 -6.13
C SER A 291 19.96 29.97 -5.57
N ASP A 292 19.98 30.11 -4.24
CA ASP A 292 20.58 31.24 -3.54
C ASP A 292 21.30 30.80 -2.27
N LEU A 293 22.18 31.67 -1.79
CA LEU A 293 22.80 31.52 -0.49
C LEU A 293 21.76 31.72 0.62
N ARG A 294 21.68 30.78 1.56
CA ARG A 294 20.76 30.87 2.70
C ARG A 294 21.47 31.30 3.97
N SER A 295 20.87 32.22 4.72
CA SER A 295 21.20 32.55 6.10
C SER A 295 20.33 31.73 7.05
N TYR A 296 20.79 31.53 8.30
CA TYR A 296 19.95 30.96 9.37
C TYR A 296 18.64 31.73 9.57
N ARG A 297 18.59 33.02 9.20
CA ARG A 297 17.39 33.88 9.25
C ARG A 297 16.36 33.57 8.17
N ASP A 298 16.79 32.93 7.09
CA ASP A 298 15.90 32.49 6.00
C ASP A 298 15.25 31.14 6.34
N LEU A 299 15.68 30.49 7.43
CA LEU A 299 15.15 29.21 7.91
C LEU A 299 14.15 29.46 9.06
N PRO A 300 13.03 28.72 9.10
CA PRO A 300 12.69 27.58 8.25
C PRO A 300 12.16 28.00 6.87
N MET A 301 12.66 27.38 5.80
CA MET A 301 12.19 27.58 4.43
C MET A 301 11.32 26.39 4.03
N ARG A 302 10.05 26.63 3.73
CA ARG A 302 9.07 25.57 3.45
C ARG A 302 8.67 25.56 1.97
N ILE A 303 9.25 24.70 1.15
CA ILE A 303 8.94 24.62 -0.30
C ILE A 303 7.81 23.60 -0.52
N ALA A 304 6.67 24.04 -1.05
CA ALA A 304 5.51 23.18 -1.34
C ALA A 304 5.19 23.10 -2.84
N GLU A 305 4.68 21.96 -3.29
CA GLU A 305 4.20 21.76 -4.66
C GLU A 305 3.08 20.71 -4.66
N ILE A 306 1.99 20.96 -5.41
CA ILE A 306 1.09 19.88 -5.85
C ILE A 306 1.78 19.18 -7.03
N GLY A 307 2.71 18.28 -6.71
CA GLY A 307 3.65 17.72 -7.68
C GLY A 307 3.14 16.43 -8.30
N ASN A 308 3.03 16.39 -9.63
CA ASN A 308 2.76 15.15 -10.36
C ASN A 308 3.97 14.21 -10.26
N ASN A 309 3.73 12.94 -9.95
CA ASN A 309 4.75 11.92 -9.77
C ASN A 309 4.34 10.63 -10.49
N TRP A 310 5.34 9.86 -10.91
CA TRP A 310 5.16 8.61 -11.63
C TRP A 310 5.91 7.46 -10.96
N ARG A 311 5.18 6.42 -10.57
CA ARG A 311 5.74 5.19 -10.00
C ARG A 311 5.37 4.02 -10.88
N TYR A 312 6.36 3.18 -11.18
CA TYR A 312 6.20 1.95 -11.94
C TYR A 312 5.57 0.85 -11.08
N GLU A 313 4.34 1.10 -10.64
CA GLU A 313 3.55 0.13 -9.90
C GLU A 313 3.19 -1.05 -10.81
N ARG A 314 3.34 -2.27 -10.28
CA ARG A 314 3.00 -3.49 -11.01
C ARG A 314 1.52 -3.49 -11.35
N SER A 315 1.15 -3.93 -12.55
CA SER A 315 -0.25 -3.87 -13.03
C SER A 315 -1.23 -4.56 -12.08
N GLY A 316 -0.83 -5.70 -11.48
CA GLY A 316 -1.63 -6.45 -10.52
C GLY A 316 -1.81 -5.79 -9.14
N THR A 317 -1.06 -4.73 -8.81
CA THR A 317 -1.18 -4.01 -7.53
C THR A 317 -2.03 -2.75 -7.63
N LEU A 318 -2.47 -2.36 -8.83
CA LEU A 318 -3.27 -1.16 -9.05
C LEU A 318 -4.69 -1.33 -8.53
N ILE A 319 -5.20 -0.30 -7.85
CA ILE A 319 -6.53 -0.32 -7.22
C ILE A 319 -7.19 1.05 -7.40
N GLY A 320 -8.04 1.17 -8.42
CA GLY A 320 -8.83 2.39 -8.68
C GLY A 320 -7.99 3.66 -8.58
N LEU A 321 -8.34 4.57 -7.67
CA LEU A 321 -7.55 5.76 -7.34
C LEU A 321 -6.65 5.59 -6.08
N ASN A 322 -6.87 4.55 -5.26
CA ASN A 322 -6.07 4.30 -4.06
C ASN A 322 -4.59 3.98 -4.38
N ARG A 323 -4.36 3.24 -5.47
CA ARG A 323 -3.01 2.87 -5.95
C ARG A 323 -2.92 2.97 -7.47
N VAL A 324 -2.23 4.00 -7.91
CA VAL A 324 -2.10 4.45 -9.31
C VAL A 324 -0.63 4.60 -9.69
N ARG A 325 -0.34 4.72 -10.98
CA ARG A 325 1.02 4.98 -11.49
C ARG A 325 1.33 6.45 -11.61
N ALA A 326 0.35 7.27 -11.98
CA ALA A 326 0.47 8.72 -12.02
C ALA A 326 -0.41 9.33 -10.93
N PHE A 327 0.17 10.18 -10.10
CA PHE A 327 -0.54 10.84 -9.00
C PHE A 327 0.02 12.23 -8.72
N ALA A 328 -0.81 13.11 -8.19
CA ALA A 328 -0.40 14.42 -7.72
C ALA A 328 -0.28 14.40 -6.20
N LEU A 329 0.93 14.55 -5.68
CA LEU A 329 1.19 14.59 -4.25
C LEU A 329 1.11 16.02 -3.76
N ASN A 330 0.33 16.27 -2.70
CA ASN A 330 0.50 17.48 -1.90
C ASN A 330 1.81 17.33 -1.13
N ASP A 331 2.90 17.81 -1.70
CA ASP A 331 4.25 17.52 -1.23
C ASP A 331 4.93 18.81 -0.76
N ALA A 332 5.67 18.72 0.33
CA ALA A 332 6.50 19.81 0.78
C ALA A 332 7.79 19.33 1.43
N HIS A 333 8.82 20.15 1.26
CA HIS A 333 10.16 19.96 1.78
C HIS A 333 10.53 21.19 2.60
N ILE A 334 10.62 21.01 3.92
CA ILE A 334 10.98 22.06 4.87
C ILE A 334 12.46 21.94 5.16
N PHE A 335 13.20 23.02 4.91
CA PHE A 335 14.60 23.15 5.27
C PHE A 335 14.68 23.98 6.55
N CYS A 336 15.20 23.40 7.62
CA CYS A 336 15.25 24.07 8.92
C CYS A 336 16.59 23.82 9.63
N THR A 337 16.88 24.60 10.66
CA THR A 337 18.02 24.28 11.54
C THR A 337 17.67 23.09 12.44
N PRO A 338 18.67 22.40 13.03
CA PRO A 338 18.42 21.34 14.00
C PRO A 338 17.58 21.79 15.20
N GLU A 339 17.69 23.06 15.61
CA GLU A 339 16.95 23.64 16.73
C GLU A 339 15.47 23.87 16.38
N GLN A 340 15.16 24.14 15.11
CA GLN A 340 13.80 24.36 14.61
C GLN A 340 13.04 23.06 14.30
N LEU A 341 13.76 21.93 14.19
CA LEU A 341 13.23 20.65 13.71
C LEU A 341 11.96 20.19 14.42
N MET A 342 11.94 20.28 15.76
CA MET A 342 10.80 19.81 16.56
C MET A 342 9.53 20.61 16.28
N ASP A 343 9.65 21.93 16.13
CA ASP A 343 8.52 22.81 15.87
C ASP A 343 7.98 22.60 14.44
N GLU A 344 8.87 22.38 13.46
CA GLU A 344 8.47 22.09 12.08
C GLU A 344 7.78 20.73 11.92
N VAL A 345 8.24 19.71 12.64
CA VAL A 345 7.58 18.39 12.66
C VAL A 345 6.18 18.51 13.26
N LYS A 346 6.02 19.21 14.39
CA LYS A 346 4.70 19.45 15.00
C LYS A 346 3.78 20.24 14.08
N GLY A 347 4.26 21.32 13.46
CA GLY A 347 3.48 22.11 12.52
C GLY A 347 3.03 21.32 11.29
N ALA A 348 3.86 20.39 10.80
CA ALA A 348 3.48 19.49 9.71
C ALA A 348 2.40 18.48 10.13
N ILE A 349 2.48 17.93 11.35
CA ILE A 349 1.47 17.04 11.92
C ILE A 349 0.15 17.80 12.12
N GLU A 350 0.19 19.01 12.68
CA GLU A 350 -0.98 19.85 12.90
C GLU A 350 -1.71 20.20 11.60
N LEU A 351 -0.98 20.50 10.52
CA LEU A 351 -1.57 20.73 9.20
C LEU A 351 -2.27 19.47 8.67
N ALA A 352 -1.65 18.29 8.81
CA ALA A 352 -2.26 17.02 8.39
C ALA A 352 -3.53 16.70 9.20
N LEU A 353 -3.52 16.95 10.51
CA LEU A 353 -4.68 16.77 11.38
C LEU A 353 -5.82 17.73 11.04
N TYR A 354 -5.53 19.02 10.85
CA TYR A 354 -6.52 20.01 10.46
C TYR A 354 -7.17 19.65 9.11
N PHE A 355 -6.37 19.24 8.13
CA PHE A 355 -6.89 18.79 6.85
C PHE A 355 -7.78 17.56 6.98
N SER A 356 -7.37 16.58 7.80
CA SER A 356 -8.14 15.37 8.11
C SER A 356 -9.47 15.70 8.79
N GLU A 357 -9.47 16.63 9.74
CA GLU A 357 -10.66 17.10 10.45
C GLU A 357 -11.67 17.74 9.49
N VAL A 358 -11.23 18.69 8.66
CA VAL A 358 -12.10 19.39 7.68
C VAL A 358 -12.71 18.42 6.67
N LEU A 359 -11.98 17.35 6.32
CA LEU A 359 -12.44 16.31 5.42
C LEU A 359 -13.30 15.22 6.07
N GLY A 360 -13.42 15.19 7.40
CA GLY A 360 -14.17 14.17 8.12
C GLY A 360 -13.47 12.80 8.15
N ILE A 361 -12.14 12.80 8.17
CA ILE A 361 -11.30 11.60 8.35
C ILE A 361 -11.13 11.35 9.85
N GLU A 362 -11.94 10.45 10.40
CA GLU A 362 -12.05 10.21 11.85
C GLU A 362 -11.27 8.97 12.33
N ASP A 363 -11.18 7.93 11.50
CA ASP A 363 -10.53 6.66 11.84
C ASP A 363 -9.12 6.62 11.26
N TRP A 364 -8.14 6.94 12.10
CA TRP A 364 -6.72 6.93 11.75
C TRP A 364 -5.84 6.53 12.94
N SER A 365 -4.64 6.06 12.64
CA SER A 365 -3.61 5.74 13.62
C SER A 365 -2.23 6.23 13.16
N TYR A 366 -1.34 6.48 14.12
CA TYR A 366 0.06 6.78 13.82
C TYR A 366 0.88 5.49 13.73
N ARG A 367 1.67 5.39 12.66
CA ARG A 367 2.73 4.40 12.55
C ARG A 367 4.09 5.10 12.44
N LEU A 368 4.96 4.86 13.41
CA LEU A 368 6.36 5.27 13.36
C LEU A 368 7.13 4.21 12.59
N SER A 369 7.33 4.45 11.30
CA SER A 369 8.06 3.54 10.43
C SER A 369 9.56 3.70 10.63
N SER A 370 10.23 2.61 11.03
CA SER A 370 11.67 2.53 11.29
C SER A 370 12.40 1.68 10.24
N ARG A 371 13.74 1.75 10.20
CA ARG A 371 14.56 0.90 9.34
C ARG A 371 14.52 -0.57 9.77
N ASP A 372 14.75 -1.47 8.83
CA ASP A 372 15.14 -2.85 9.13
C ASP A 372 16.67 -2.93 9.35
N ASN A 373 17.15 -4.13 9.69
CA ASN A 373 18.58 -4.39 9.90
C ASN A 373 19.35 -4.59 8.58
N VAL A 374 18.73 -4.37 7.40
CA VAL A 374 19.35 -4.63 6.09
C VAL A 374 19.99 -3.35 5.57
N LYS A 375 21.30 -3.20 5.81
CA LYS A 375 22.05 -1.95 5.57
C LYS A 375 21.96 -1.44 4.13
N GLU A 376 21.89 -2.34 3.16
CA GLU A 376 21.84 -2.02 1.73
C GLU A 376 20.54 -1.30 1.33
N LYS A 377 19.49 -1.35 2.17
CA LYS A 377 18.20 -0.72 1.90
C LYS A 377 18.10 0.73 2.37
N TRP A 378 19.08 1.26 3.10
CA TRP A 378 19.00 2.60 3.69
C TRP A 378 20.35 3.33 3.76
N LEU A 379 20.29 4.66 3.70
CA LEU A 379 21.43 5.56 3.69
C LEU A 379 21.76 6.09 5.09
N GLY A 380 23.01 6.52 5.32
CA GLY A 380 23.42 7.22 6.54
C GLY A 380 24.10 6.36 7.60
N THR A 381 24.32 6.92 8.78
CA THR A 381 24.85 6.21 9.95
C THR A 381 23.75 5.77 10.89
N GLU A 382 24.04 4.80 11.77
CA GLU A 382 23.06 4.35 12.78
C GLU A 382 22.65 5.48 13.73
N GLU A 383 23.61 6.32 14.13
CA GLU A 383 23.39 7.48 15.00
C GLU A 383 22.43 8.50 14.38
N GLN A 384 22.54 8.76 13.06
CA GLN A 384 21.61 9.64 12.34
C GLN A 384 20.18 9.09 12.39
N TRP A 385 20.02 7.77 12.23
CA TRP A 385 18.73 7.09 12.29
C TRP A 385 18.13 7.10 13.69
N GLU A 386 18.93 6.78 14.71
CA GLU A 386 18.49 6.83 16.11
C GLU A 386 18.03 8.22 16.50
N ARG A 387 18.79 9.26 16.11
CA ARG A 387 18.41 10.65 16.33
C ARG A 387 17.11 11.04 15.60
N ALA A 388 16.97 10.67 14.34
CA ALA A 388 15.76 10.95 13.55
C ALA A 388 14.53 10.28 14.16
N GLN A 389 14.65 9.00 14.51
CA GLN A 389 13.55 8.21 15.07
C GLN A 389 13.16 8.70 16.47
N ALA A 390 14.13 9.05 17.31
CA ALA A 390 13.87 9.65 18.61
C ALA A 390 13.13 10.99 18.47
N ALA A 391 13.56 11.85 17.55
CA ALA A 391 12.90 13.14 17.31
C ALA A 391 11.42 12.99 16.91
N LEU A 392 11.10 12.04 16.02
CA LEU A 392 9.71 11.75 15.63
C LEU A 392 8.90 11.16 16.80
N ALA A 393 9.47 10.21 17.54
CA ALA A 393 8.81 9.60 18.69
C ALA A 393 8.52 10.64 19.80
N ASP A 394 9.47 11.54 20.06
CA ASP A 394 9.32 12.58 21.07
C ASP A 394 8.32 13.65 20.64
N ALA A 395 8.23 13.97 19.34
CA ALA A 395 7.16 14.83 18.81
C ALA A 395 5.77 14.23 19.08
N LEU A 396 5.57 12.94 18.76
CA LEU A 396 4.30 12.24 19.02
C LEU A 396 3.95 12.19 20.51
N LYS A 397 4.93 11.87 21.37
CA LYS A 397 4.74 11.84 22.83
C LYS A 397 4.38 13.23 23.38
N ALA A 398 5.06 14.28 22.91
CA ALA A 398 4.78 15.66 23.33
C ALA A 398 3.38 16.13 22.91
N MET A 399 2.85 15.59 21.82
CA MET A 399 1.48 15.82 21.36
C MET A 399 0.44 14.90 22.02
N GLY A 400 0.86 14.01 22.94
CA GLY A 400 -0.02 13.07 23.64
C GLY A 400 -0.59 11.97 22.74
N GLN A 401 0.07 11.68 21.61
CA GLN A 401 -0.41 10.73 20.61
C GLN A 401 0.17 9.34 20.83
N SER A 402 -0.67 8.31 20.67
CA SER A 402 -0.26 6.90 20.64
C SER A 402 0.14 6.47 19.24
N PHE A 403 1.14 5.60 19.12
CA PHE A 403 1.61 5.11 17.82
C PHE A 403 2.09 3.67 17.89
N GLU A 404 2.05 2.99 16.75
CA GLU A 404 2.65 1.67 16.52
C GLU A 404 4.00 1.81 15.82
N VAL A 405 4.92 0.88 16.03
CA VAL A 405 6.23 0.90 15.35
C VAL A 405 6.18 -0.06 14.15
N GLY A 406 6.41 0.46 12.94
CA GLY A 406 6.48 -0.32 11.70
C GLY A 406 7.94 -0.57 11.29
N VAL A 407 8.52 -1.71 11.66
CA VAL A 407 9.91 -2.03 11.33
C VAL A 407 10.05 -2.39 9.86
N GLY A 408 10.98 -1.74 9.15
CA GLY A 408 11.23 -1.95 7.73
C GLY A 408 10.34 -1.13 6.79
N GLU A 409 9.43 -0.33 7.33
CA GLU A 409 8.49 0.48 6.55
C GLU A 409 9.00 1.91 6.24
N ALA A 410 10.17 2.29 6.77
CA ALA A 410 10.74 3.62 6.58
C ALA A 410 11.17 3.90 5.13
N ALA A 411 11.34 5.17 4.79
CA ALA A 411 12.00 5.54 3.54
C ALA A 411 13.50 5.25 3.62
N PHE A 412 14.16 5.00 2.49
CA PHE A 412 15.59 4.67 2.50
C PHE A 412 16.49 5.80 3.05
N TYR A 413 16.00 7.04 3.09
CA TYR A 413 16.73 8.21 3.57
C TYR A 413 16.35 8.64 5.00
N GLY A 414 15.34 8.03 5.63
CA GLY A 414 14.98 8.37 7.02
C GLY A 414 13.67 7.76 7.53
N PRO A 415 13.43 7.82 8.85
CA PRO A 415 12.20 7.36 9.47
C PRO A 415 11.06 8.35 9.20
N LYS A 416 9.83 7.86 9.38
CA LYS A 416 8.62 8.64 9.12
C LYS A 416 7.49 8.33 10.09
N ILE A 417 6.66 9.34 10.33
CA ILE A 417 5.34 9.21 10.94
C ILE A 417 4.35 9.10 9.79
N ASP A 418 3.68 7.96 9.71
CA ASP A 418 2.62 7.72 8.74
C ASP A 418 1.25 7.78 9.43
N PHE A 419 0.34 8.51 8.81
CA PHE A 419 -1.07 8.57 9.19
C PHE A 419 -1.80 7.48 8.43
N GLN A 420 -1.99 6.35 9.10
CA GLN A 420 -2.69 5.19 8.55
C GLN A 420 -4.18 5.44 8.64
N VAL A 421 -4.87 5.33 7.51
CA VAL A 421 -6.34 5.37 7.43
C VAL A 421 -6.83 4.06 6.82
N LYS A 422 -8.10 3.74 7.07
CA LYS A 422 -8.74 2.54 6.53
C LYS A 422 -9.75 2.90 5.46
N ASP A 423 -9.69 2.18 4.34
CA ASP A 423 -10.71 2.25 3.31
C ASP A 423 -12.00 1.51 3.73
N VAL A 424 -13.07 1.55 2.93
CA VAL A 424 -14.34 0.84 3.27
C VAL A 424 -14.20 -0.67 3.38
N HIS A 425 -13.13 -1.24 2.84
CA HIS A 425 -12.77 -2.65 2.95
C HIS A 425 -11.79 -2.92 4.11
N ARG A 426 -11.57 -1.94 5.00
CA ARG A 426 -10.62 -1.98 6.12
C ARG A 426 -9.16 -2.18 5.72
N ARG A 427 -8.82 -1.92 4.46
CA ARG A 427 -7.43 -1.94 4.01
C ARG A 427 -6.76 -0.67 4.50
N GLU A 428 -5.66 -0.84 5.21
CA GLU A 428 -4.86 0.28 5.69
C GLU A 428 -4.03 0.88 4.56
N PHE A 429 -3.94 2.21 4.54
CA PHE A 429 -3.02 2.93 3.67
C PHE A 429 -2.57 4.23 4.34
N THR A 430 -1.35 4.65 4.00
CA THR A 430 -0.83 5.96 4.41
C THR A 430 -1.53 7.07 3.64
N ASN A 431 -2.27 7.93 4.33
CA ASN A 431 -2.82 9.15 3.74
C ASN A 431 -1.79 10.28 3.82
N SER A 432 -1.33 10.58 5.02
CA SER A 432 -0.40 11.68 5.31
C SER A 432 0.90 11.14 5.89
N THR A 433 2.00 11.88 5.72
CA THR A 433 3.31 11.46 6.22
C THR A 433 4.16 12.65 6.62
N VAL A 434 5.00 12.49 7.64
CA VAL A 434 6.05 13.44 8.05
C VAL A 434 7.33 12.66 8.27
N GLN A 435 8.41 13.03 7.57
CA GLN A 435 9.65 12.27 7.52
C GLN A 435 10.85 13.19 7.77
N ILE A 436 11.81 12.73 8.56
CA ILE A 436 13.05 13.47 8.81
C ILE A 436 14.16 12.89 7.96
N ASP A 437 14.81 13.76 7.18
CA ASP A 437 15.89 13.39 6.27
C ASP A 437 17.16 14.19 6.57
N PHE A 438 18.21 13.45 6.95
CA PHE A 438 19.57 13.95 7.12
C PHE A 438 20.47 13.64 5.91
N GLN A 439 20.03 12.75 5.02
CA GLN A 439 20.80 12.17 3.93
C GLN A 439 20.81 13.05 2.69
N LEU A 440 19.65 13.48 2.19
CA LEU A 440 19.65 14.31 0.98
C LEU A 440 20.36 15.66 1.18
N PRO A 441 20.23 16.36 2.33
CA PRO A 441 21.05 17.53 2.61
C PRO A 441 22.55 17.26 2.52
N GLU A 442 23.01 16.07 2.93
CA GLU A 442 24.41 15.67 2.84
C GLU A 442 24.83 15.36 1.39
N ARG A 443 24.04 14.58 0.67
CA ARG A 443 24.34 14.15 -0.72
C ARG A 443 24.33 15.29 -1.73
N PHE A 444 23.55 16.34 -1.47
CA PHE A 444 23.51 17.55 -2.27
C PHE A 444 24.44 18.66 -1.76
N GLY A 445 25.14 18.43 -0.64
CA GLY A 445 26.04 19.44 -0.06
C GLY A 445 25.29 20.71 0.32
N LEU A 446 24.11 20.57 0.92
CA LEU A 446 23.31 21.71 1.33
C LEU A 446 23.93 22.44 2.51
N GLU A 447 23.91 23.76 2.45
CA GLU A 447 24.47 24.63 3.48
C GLU A 447 23.61 25.87 3.71
N TYR A 448 23.74 26.45 4.90
CA TYR A 448 23.31 27.80 5.25
C TYR A 448 24.42 28.48 6.08
N VAL A 449 24.39 29.82 6.13
CA VAL A 449 25.28 30.64 6.97
C VAL A 449 24.67 30.78 8.35
N ALA A 450 25.33 30.22 9.37
CA ALA A 450 24.92 30.30 10.76
C ALA A 450 25.21 31.67 11.39
N GLU A 451 24.73 31.89 12.62
CA GLU A 451 24.93 33.15 13.37
C GLU A 451 26.40 33.55 13.54
N ASP A 452 27.27 32.56 13.69
CA ASP A 452 28.72 32.73 13.84
C ASP A 452 29.46 32.88 12.49
N GLY A 453 28.72 32.91 11.38
CA GLY A 453 29.28 32.97 10.02
C GLY A 453 29.76 31.63 9.48
N SER A 454 29.69 30.54 10.26
CA SER A 454 30.06 29.20 9.80
C SER A 454 29.04 28.65 8.79
N ARG A 455 29.50 27.74 7.92
CA ARG A 455 28.63 26.95 7.04
C ARG A 455 28.09 25.75 7.81
N LYS A 456 26.78 25.65 7.94
CA LYS A 456 26.10 24.51 8.57
C LYS A 456 25.12 23.88 7.60
N ARG A 457 24.83 22.59 7.81
CA ARG A 457 23.89 21.83 6.99
C ARG A 457 22.47 21.95 7.55
N PRO A 458 21.45 22.24 6.73
CA PRO A 458 20.07 22.20 7.18
C PRO A 458 19.61 20.75 7.38
N VAL A 459 18.55 20.58 8.18
CA VAL A 459 17.76 19.36 8.22
C VAL A 459 16.61 19.51 7.24
N MET A 460 16.23 18.43 6.56
CA MET A 460 15.08 18.43 5.67
C MET A 460 13.95 17.61 6.27
N VAL A 461 12.74 18.18 6.31
CA VAL A 461 11.51 17.48 6.68
C VAL A 461 10.65 17.33 5.44
N HIS A 462 10.37 16.09 5.06
CA HIS A 462 9.39 15.78 4.02
C HIS A 462 8.02 15.70 4.66
N ARG A 463 7.01 16.24 4.00
CA ARG A 463 5.64 16.01 4.44
C ARG A 463 4.66 15.99 3.29
N GLY A 464 3.63 15.17 3.45
CA GLY A 464 2.42 15.26 2.63
C GLY A 464 1.21 15.33 3.55
N ALA A 465 0.55 16.48 3.60
CA ALA A 465 -0.55 16.70 4.54
C ALA A 465 -1.86 16.10 4.00
N ALA A 466 -2.16 16.36 2.72
CA ALA A 466 -3.31 15.78 2.04
C ALA A 466 -3.02 14.41 1.39
N GLY A 467 -1.77 13.96 1.39
CA GLY A 467 -1.37 12.79 0.61
C GLY A 467 -1.45 13.04 -0.89
N SER A 468 -1.70 11.98 -1.67
CA SER A 468 -1.97 12.15 -3.10
C SER A 468 -3.44 12.49 -3.33
N MET A 469 -3.68 13.39 -4.28
CA MET A 469 -5.03 13.83 -4.66
C MET A 469 -5.89 12.63 -5.04
N GLU A 470 -5.35 11.66 -5.78
CA GLU A 470 -6.07 10.45 -6.18
C GLU A 470 -6.54 9.64 -4.95
N ARG A 471 -5.68 9.46 -3.95
CA ARG A 471 -5.94 8.60 -2.79
C ARG A 471 -6.89 9.25 -1.79
N VAL A 472 -6.71 10.55 -1.51
CA VAL A 472 -7.67 11.27 -0.65
C VAL A 472 -9.04 11.33 -1.33
N PHE A 473 -9.07 11.47 -2.66
CA PHE A 473 -10.33 11.48 -3.41
C PHE A 473 -11.08 10.15 -3.33
N SER A 474 -10.41 9.00 -3.49
CA SER A 474 -11.05 7.70 -3.29
C SER A 474 -11.59 7.54 -1.89
N TYR A 475 -10.83 7.95 -0.87
CA TYR A 475 -11.31 7.94 0.51
C TYR A 475 -12.59 8.77 0.68
N LEU A 476 -12.64 9.98 0.13
CA LEU A 476 -13.80 10.85 0.23
C LEU A 476 -15.03 10.28 -0.49
N ILE A 477 -14.87 9.68 -1.67
CA ILE A 477 -15.98 8.99 -2.34
C ILE A 477 -16.56 7.91 -1.42
N GLU A 478 -15.69 7.08 -0.85
CA GLU A 478 -16.05 5.96 0.02
C GLU A 478 -16.70 6.41 1.33
N ARG A 479 -16.12 7.41 1.98
CA ARG A 479 -16.58 8.00 3.26
C ARG A 479 -17.97 8.60 3.14
N TYR A 480 -18.23 9.30 2.04
CA TYR A 480 -19.48 10.03 1.80
C TYR A 480 -20.47 9.27 0.91
N ALA A 481 -20.12 8.06 0.46
CA ALA A 481 -20.89 7.31 -0.54
C ALA A 481 -21.25 8.17 -1.77
N GLY A 482 -20.33 9.05 -2.19
CA GLY A 482 -20.52 10.02 -3.28
C GLY A 482 -21.32 11.28 -2.95
N ALA A 483 -21.95 11.37 -1.77
CA ALA A 483 -22.66 12.55 -1.30
C ALA A 483 -21.71 13.55 -0.61
N PHE A 484 -20.81 14.13 -1.41
CA PHE A 484 -19.78 15.05 -0.91
C PHE A 484 -20.38 16.23 -0.11
N PRO A 485 -19.65 16.76 0.89
CA PRO A 485 -19.99 18.02 1.54
C PRO A 485 -20.20 19.15 0.52
N THR A 486 -21.09 20.10 0.83
CA THR A 486 -21.51 21.15 -0.11
C THR A 486 -20.34 21.90 -0.75
N TRP A 487 -19.27 22.20 -0.01
CA TRP A 487 -18.13 22.94 -0.54
C TRP A 487 -17.30 22.15 -1.57
N LEU A 488 -17.36 20.82 -1.52
CA LEU A 488 -16.73 19.93 -2.51
C LEU A 488 -17.68 19.52 -3.64
N HIS A 489 -18.98 19.48 -3.36
CA HIS A 489 -19.95 18.87 -4.27
C HIS A 489 -19.96 19.58 -5.65
N PRO A 490 -19.83 18.84 -6.77
CA PRO A 490 -19.67 19.44 -8.10
C PRO A 490 -20.91 20.20 -8.59
N VAL A 491 -22.09 19.85 -8.07
CA VAL A 491 -23.36 20.57 -8.31
C VAL A 491 -24.00 20.90 -6.97
N GLN A 492 -23.82 22.12 -6.49
CA GLN A 492 -24.22 22.49 -5.12
C GLN A 492 -25.72 22.74 -4.99
N VAL A 493 -26.33 23.30 -6.04
CA VAL A 493 -27.75 23.66 -6.08
C VAL A 493 -28.30 23.33 -7.47
N VAL A 494 -29.51 22.77 -7.52
CA VAL A 494 -30.29 22.59 -8.75
C VAL A 494 -31.60 23.35 -8.57
N VAL A 495 -31.85 24.33 -9.43
CA VAL A 495 -33.13 25.05 -9.48
C VAL A 495 -34.05 24.31 -10.44
N ALA A 496 -35.20 23.84 -9.96
CA ALA A 496 -36.17 23.10 -10.75
C ALA A 496 -37.48 23.91 -10.86
N PRO A 497 -37.75 24.55 -12.01
CA PRO A 497 -39.01 25.27 -12.21
C PRO A 497 -40.22 24.32 -12.28
N LEU A 498 -41.40 24.80 -11.90
CA LEU A 498 -42.64 24.00 -11.97
C LEU A 498 -43.20 23.92 -13.39
N THR A 499 -42.88 24.90 -14.23
CA THR A 499 -43.40 25.03 -15.60
C THR A 499 -42.31 25.52 -16.55
N ASP A 500 -42.43 25.19 -17.83
CA ASP A 500 -41.45 25.62 -18.83
C ASP A 500 -41.34 27.14 -18.98
N SER A 501 -42.43 27.87 -18.69
CA SER A 501 -42.43 29.34 -18.71
C SER A 501 -41.53 29.98 -17.66
N GLN A 502 -41.04 29.22 -16.68
CA GLN A 502 -40.18 29.72 -15.61
C GLN A 502 -38.70 29.43 -15.86
N HIS A 503 -38.31 28.76 -16.96
CA HIS A 503 -36.90 28.42 -17.24
C HIS A 503 -35.98 29.64 -17.35
N ASP A 504 -36.45 30.76 -17.90
CA ASP A 504 -35.63 31.98 -17.99
C ASP A 504 -35.47 32.70 -16.64
N TYR A 505 -36.39 32.47 -15.69
CA TYR A 505 -36.36 33.06 -14.36
C TYR A 505 -35.57 32.20 -13.35
N ALA A 506 -35.61 30.87 -13.52
CA ALA A 506 -34.92 29.87 -12.72
C ALA A 506 -33.42 29.84 -13.05
#